data_AF-A0AAV7SPI3-F1
#
_entry.id   AF-A0AAV7SPI3-F1
#
_cell.length_a   1.000
_cell.length_b   1.000
_cell.length_c   1.000
_cell.angle_alpha   90.00
_cell.angle_beta   90.00
_cell.angle_gamma   90.00
#
_symmetry.space_group_name_H-M   'P 1'
#
loop_
_entity.id
_entity.type
_entity.pdbx_description
1 polymer ?
#
loop_
_entity_poly.entity_id
_entity_poly.type
_entity_poly.pdbx_seq_one_letter_code
_entity_poly.pdbx_strand_id
1 'polypeptide(L)'
;AFLIPYLIFLFTCGIPLFVLEISIGQYTSQGTITCWRRLCPIFEGIGYASLVIVIFMNTYYIIVLAWAFFYLFSSFTTNLPWASCGHEWN
;
A
#
# COMPACT_ATOMS: atom_id res chain seq x y z
N ALA A 1 10.12 0.82 23.95
CA ALA A 1 9.08 1.86 24.14
C ALA A 1 8.52 2.43 22.82
N PHE A 2 8.32 1.60 21.78
CA PHE A 2 7.70 2.02 20.49
C PHE A 2 6.17 1.84 20.47
N LEU A 3 5.67 0.83 21.18
CA LEU A 3 4.25 0.48 21.15
C LEU A 3 3.36 1.57 21.77
N ILE A 4 3.84 2.26 22.80
CA ILE A 4 3.09 3.35 23.46
C ILE A 4 2.80 4.50 22.48
N PRO A 5 3.80 5.14 21.83
CA PRO A 5 3.50 6.18 20.85
C PRO A 5 2.74 5.64 19.63
N TYR A 6 3.04 4.41 19.17
CA TYR A 6 2.30 3.79 18.07
C TYR A 6 0.79 3.68 18.34
N LEU A 7 0.41 3.18 19.52
CA LEU A 7 -1.00 3.03 19.88
C LEU A 7 -1.70 4.39 20.01
N ILE A 8 -1.02 5.40 20.56
CA ILE A 8 -1.57 6.76 20.63
C ILE A 8 -1.91 7.26 19.22
N PHE A 9 -0.94 7.27 18.30
CA PHE A 9 -1.18 7.72 16.91
C PHE A 9 -2.20 6.87 16.17
N LEU A 10 -2.24 5.55 16.42
CA LEU A 10 -3.22 4.65 15.82
C LEU A 10 -4.65 5.05 16.21
N PHE A 11 -4.92 5.26 17.50
CA PHE A 11 -6.27 5.60 17.97
C PHE A 11 -6.65 7.06 17.73
N THR A 12 -5.72 8.00 17.77
CA THR A 12 -6.03 9.43 17.60
C THR A 12 -6.01 9.89 16.15
N CYS A 13 -5.24 9.25 15.27
CA CYS A 13 -5.08 9.69 13.89
C CYS A 13 -5.39 8.58 12.88
N GLY A 14 -4.79 7.40 13.03
CA GLY A 14 -4.94 6.31 12.05
C GLY A 14 -6.39 5.84 11.89
N ILE A 15 -7.03 5.42 12.98
CA ILE A 15 -8.41 4.93 12.97
C ILE A 15 -9.39 6.02 12.54
N PRO A 16 -9.34 7.26 13.09
CA PRO A 16 -10.25 8.32 12.66
C PRO A 16 -10.14 8.65 11.16
N LEU A 17 -8.92 8.73 10.60
CA LEU A 17 -8.72 9.02 9.17
C LEU A 17 -9.22 7.87 8.29
N PHE A 18 -8.99 6.62 8.70
CA PHE A 18 -9.47 5.45 7.97
C PHE A 18 -11.01 5.40 7.94
N VAL A 19 -11.66 5.64 9.09
CA VAL A 19 -13.12 5.69 9.18
C VAL A 19 -13.67 6.86 8.35
N LEU A 20 -13.02 8.02 8.38
CA LEU A 20 -13.40 9.17 7.56
C LEU A 20 -13.40 8.82 6.06
N GLU A 21 -12.30 8.25 5.55
CA GLU A 21 -12.19 7.90 4.13
C GLU A 21 -13.25 6.89 3.69
N ILE A 22 -13.46 5.83 4.49
CA ILE A 22 -14.50 4.83 4.21
C ILE A 22 -15.89 5.45 4.24
N SER A 23 -16.19 6.27 5.25
CA SER A 23 -17.52 6.89 5.40
C SER A 23 -17.83 7.82 4.23
N ILE A 24 -16.87 8.63 3.79
CA ILE A 24 -17.04 9.52 2.63
C ILE A 24 -17.23 8.68 1.35
N GLY A 25 -16.42 7.63 1.14
CA GLY A 25 -16.55 6.73 0.00
C GLY A 25 -17.92 6.05 -0.07
N GLN A 26 -18.40 5.53 1.07
CA GLN A 26 -19.72 4.93 1.17
C GLN A 26 -20.84 5.94 0.95
N TYR A 27 -20.78 7.11 1.61
CA TYR A 27 -21.79 8.17 1.49
C TYR A 27 -21.92 8.71 0.06
N THR A 28 -20.79 8.93 -0.62
CA THR A 28 -20.80 9.46 -1.99
C THR A 28 -21.02 8.40 -3.06
N SER A 29 -20.74 7.12 -2.75
CA SER A 29 -20.79 5.98 -3.67
C SER A 29 -20.04 6.24 -4.98
N GLN A 30 -18.91 6.96 -4.88
CA GLN A 30 -18.13 7.46 -6.00
C GLN A 30 -16.64 7.21 -5.78
N GLY A 31 -15.87 7.20 -6.87
CA GLY A 31 -14.41 7.10 -6.81
C GLY A 31 -13.77 8.37 -6.23
N THR A 32 -12.51 8.30 -5.81
CA THR A 32 -11.84 9.35 -5.02
C THR A 32 -11.90 10.74 -5.66
N ILE A 33 -11.73 10.88 -6.98
CA ILE A 33 -11.79 12.19 -7.66
C ILE A 33 -13.21 12.77 -7.62
N THR A 34 -14.21 11.99 -8.03
CA THR A 34 -15.60 12.43 -8.09
C THR A 34 -16.19 12.66 -6.70
N CYS A 35 -15.74 11.88 -5.72
CA CYS A 35 -16.02 12.03 -4.31
C CYS A 35 -15.62 13.42 -3.78
N TRP A 36 -14.36 13.84 -3.99
CA TRP A 36 -13.89 15.17 -3.59
C TRP A 36 -14.60 16.29 -4.35
N ARG A 37 -14.85 16.11 -5.65
CA ARG A 37 -15.61 17.09 -6.45
C ARG A 37 -17.03 17.32 -5.92
N ARG A 38 -17.70 16.27 -5.43
CA ARG A 38 -19.05 16.33 -4.86
C ARG A 38 -19.07 16.91 -3.44
N LEU A 39 -18.02 16.67 -2.65
CA LEU A 39 -17.91 17.16 -1.28
C LEU A 39 -17.49 18.63 -1.25
N CYS A 40 -16.37 18.97 -1.89
CA CYS A 40 -15.78 20.30 -1.95
C CYS A 40 -14.96 20.45 -3.24
N PRO A 41 -15.48 21.09 -4.30
CA PRO A 41 -14.81 21.14 -5.61
C PRO A 41 -13.45 21.85 -5.58
N ILE A 42 -13.21 22.76 -4.62
CA ILE A 42 -11.89 23.39 -4.41
C ILE A 42 -10.81 22.34 -4.07
N PHE A 43 -11.20 21.24 -3.41
CA PHE A 43 -10.30 20.16 -3.00
C PHE A 43 -10.26 18.97 -3.97
N GLU A 44 -10.80 19.11 -5.18
CA GLU A 44 -10.75 18.07 -6.21
C GLU A 44 -9.31 17.60 -6.52
N GLY A 45 -8.33 18.49 -6.37
CA GLY A 45 -6.90 18.17 -6.51
C GLY A 45 -6.40 17.06 -5.59
N ILE A 46 -7.03 16.85 -4.42
CA ILE A 46 -6.69 15.75 -3.50
C ILE A 46 -6.92 14.40 -4.18
N GLY A 47 -8.01 14.25 -4.92
CA GLY A 47 -8.31 13.01 -5.63
C GLY A 47 -7.28 12.68 -6.72
N TYR A 48 -6.85 13.69 -7.47
CA TYR A 48 -5.79 13.54 -8.47
C TYR A 48 -4.43 13.23 -7.84
N ALA A 49 -4.07 13.89 -6.73
CA ALA A 49 -2.85 13.62 -6.00
C ALA A 49 -2.81 12.17 -5.50
N SER A 50 -3.90 11.67 -4.91
CA SER A 50 -4.00 10.28 -4.48
C SER A 50 -3.83 9.30 -5.64
N LEU A 51 -4.39 9.58 -6.82
CA LEU A 51 -4.22 8.74 -8.01
C LEU A 51 -2.75 8.65 -8.43
N VAL A 52 -2.04 9.78 -8.48
CA VAL A 52 -0.62 9.83 -8.85
C VAL A 52 0.24 9.05 -7.86
N ILE A 53 -0.02 9.19 -6.55
CA ILE A 53 0.67 8.43 -5.50
C ILE A 53 0.47 6.93 -5.70
N VAL A 54 -0.77 6.49 -5.97
CA VAL A 54 -1.08 5.07 -6.20
C VAL A 54 -0.38 4.54 -7.46
N ILE A 55 -0.26 5.32 -8.52
CA ILE A 55 0.48 4.92 -9.74
C ILE A 55 1.95 4.66 -9.40
N PHE A 56 2.62 5.61 -8.76
CA PHE A 56 4.03 5.44 -8.37
C PHE A 56 4.22 4.27 -7.40
N MET A 57 3.30 4.09 -6.46
CA MET A 57 3.34 2.98 -5.52
C MET A 57 3.25 1.63 -6.24
N ASN A 58 2.30 1.47 -7.16
CA ASN A 58 2.13 0.22 -7.90
C ASN A 58 3.37 -0.15 -8.73
N THR A 59 4.05 0.83 -9.33
CA THR A 59 5.23 0.59 -10.17
C THR A 59 6.32 -0.19 -9.43
N TYR A 60 6.69 0.24 -8.21
CA TYR A 60 7.73 -0.48 -7.45
C TYR A 60 7.19 -1.69 -6.69
N TYR A 61 5.92 -1.65 -6.25
CA TYR A 61 5.36 -2.71 -5.42
C TYR A 61 5.20 -4.03 -6.20
N ILE A 62 4.88 -3.96 -7.50
CA ILE A 62 4.80 -5.13 -8.37
C ILE A 62 6.16 -5.85 -8.48
N ILE A 63 7.27 -5.12 -8.44
CA ILE A 63 8.63 -5.71 -8.49
C ILE A 63 8.89 -6.53 -7.21
N VAL A 64 8.53 -6.00 -6.04
CA VAL A 64 8.67 -6.73 -4.77
C VAL A 64 7.82 -8.00 -4.77
N LEU A 65 6.60 -7.94 -5.29
CA LEU A 65 5.74 -9.12 -5.46
C LEU A 65 6.36 -10.12 -6.44
N ALA A 66 6.95 -9.65 -7.55
CA ALA A 66 7.63 -10.51 -8.51
C ALA A 66 8.82 -11.24 -7.88
N TRP A 67 9.63 -10.56 -7.04
CA TRP A 67 10.69 -11.20 -6.27
C TRP A 67 10.14 -12.23 -5.28
N ALA A 68 9.07 -11.90 -4.55
CA ALA A 68 8.43 -12.85 -3.63
C ALA A 68 7.95 -14.11 -4.36
N PHE A 69 7.32 -13.97 -5.54
CA PHE A 69 6.92 -15.10 -6.37
C PHE A 69 8.12 -15.89 -6.89
N PHE A 70 9.17 -15.21 -7.36
CA PHE A 70 10.40 -15.86 -7.80
C PHE A 70 10.98 -16.75 -6.68
N TYR A 71 11.19 -16.18 -5.49
CA TYR A 71 11.73 -16.92 -4.35
C TYR A 71 10.78 -18.03 -3.86
N LEU A 72 9.46 -17.83 -3.95
CA LEU A 72 8.48 -18.86 -3.63
C LEU A 72 8.66 -20.09 -4.54
N PHE A 73 8.71 -19.90 -5.86
CA PHE A 73 8.91 -21.00 -6.80
C PHE A 73 10.31 -21.61 -6.70
N SER A 74 11.35 -20.80 -6.45
CA SER A 74 12.70 -21.28 -6.18
C SER A 74 12.83 -22.05 -4.86
N SER A 75 11.82 -22.00 -3.98
CA SER A 75 11.78 -22.77 -2.73
C SER A 75 11.18 -24.17 -2.89
N PHE A 76 10.63 -24.52 -4.06
CA PHE A 76 10.08 -25.87 -4.33
C PHE A 76 11.18 -26.88 -4.67
N THR A 77 12.17 -26.98 -3.80
CA THR A 77 13.31 -27.90 -3.86
C THR A 77 13.70 -28.32 -2.44
N THR A 78 14.37 -29.46 -2.30
CA THR A 78 14.81 -29.97 -0.99
C THR A 78 16.01 -29.20 -0.44
N ASN A 79 16.94 -28.80 -1.31
CA ASN A 79 18.09 -27.96 -0.96
C ASN A 79 17.91 -26.58 -1.58
N LEU A 80 17.86 -25.55 -0.73
CA LEU A 80 17.59 -24.18 -1.18
C LEU A 80 18.80 -23.61 -1.94
N PRO A 81 18.59 -22.87 -3.04
CA PRO A 81 19.67 -22.37 -3.89
C PRO A 81 20.50 -21.24 -3.27
N TRP A 82 20.10 -20.69 -2.12
CA TRP A 82 20.88 -19.73 -1.33
C TRP A 82 21.48 -20.33 -0.06
N ALA A 83 21.40 -21.66 0.12
CA ALA A 83 22.01 -22.34 1.26
C ALA A 83 23.53 -22.59 1.06
N SER A 84 24.02 -22.52 -0.18
CA SER A 84 25.44 -22.76 -0.51
C SER A 84 25.96 -21.75 -1.54
N CYS A 85 27.27 -21.58 -1.63
CA CYS A 85 27.92 -20.61 -2.53
C CYS A 85 28.63 -21.27 -3.74
N GLY A 86 28.23 -22.48 -4.14
CA GLY A 86 28.85 -23.24 -5.24
C GLY A 86 28.19 -23.08 -6.62
N HIS A 87 27.37 -22.05 -6.79
CA HIS A 87 26.59 -21.75 -8.00
C HIS A 87 27.31 -20.78 -8.94
N GLU A 88 26.93 -20.76 -10.23
CA GLU A 88 27.54 -19.91 -11.27
C GLU A 88 27.39 -18.39 -11.03
N TRP A 89 26.43 -17.97 -10.20
CA TRP A 89 26.15 -16.57 -9.87
C TRP A 89 26.81 -16.07 -8.58
N ASN A 90 27.67 -16.87 -7.93
CA ASN A 90 28.44 -16.43 -6.76
C ASN A 90 29.68 -15.64 -7.14
#